data_AF-A0A857A4K5-F1
#
_entry.id   AF-A0A857A4K5-F1
#
_cell.length_a   1.000
_cell.length_b   1.000
_cell.length_c   1.000
_cell.angle_alpha   90.00
_cell.angle_beta   90.00
_cell.angle_gamma   90.00
#
_symmetry.space_group_name_H-M   'P 1'
#
loop_
_entity.id
_entity.type
_entity.pdbx_description
1 polymer ?
#
loop_
_entity_poly.entity_id
_entity_poly.type
_entity_poly.pdbx_seq_one_letter_code
_entity_poly.pdbx_strand_id
1 'polypeptide(L)'
;MTTDLAFTVFRIGFLVLLWLLVLAAVNTLRRDIFGTVVTPRGKGRDKATSRHKASREKRKDNKKRTSTNPLAPKDLLVTGGPLVGTILPLGEAPIVIGRSPACTLVLEDEYASSRHAALTPQSDGWWIEDLSSRNGTFIDDERLNAPRQLKIGDVIRIGQTTLELVG
;
A
#
# COMPACT_ATOMS: atom_id res chain seq x y z
N MET A 1 0.60 -6.82 60.62
CA MET A 1 -0.68 -6.52 59.90
C MET A 1 -0.50 -5.42 58.85
N THR A 2 0.04 -4.24 59.18
CA THR A 2 0.21 -3.14 58.21
C THR A 2 1.40 -3.31 57.26
N THR A 3 2.48 -3.96 57.71
CA THR A 3 3.71 -4.19 56.94
C THR A 3 3.51 -5.20 55.80
N ASP A 4 2.78 -6.30 56.03
CA ASP A 4 2.50 -7.31 55.01
C ASP A 4 1.64 -6.78 53.86
N LEU A 5 0.69 -5.90 54.19
CA LEU A 5 -0.14 -5.20 53.21
C LEU A 5 0.71 -4.24 52.36
N ALA A 6 1.65 -3.52 52.99
CA ALA A 6 2.55 -2.60 52.28
C ALA A 6 3.43 -3.33 51.25
N PHE A 7 4.06 -4.44 51.63
CA PHE A 7 4.87 -5.24 50.69
C PHE A 7 4.05 -5.80 49.53
N THR A 8 2.80 -6.18 49.79
CA THR A 8 1.88 -6.69 48.75
C THR A 8 1.50 -5.59 47.75
N VAL A 9 1.20 -4.39 48.24
CA VAL A 9 0.91 -3.21 47.40
C VAL A 9 2.12 -2.84 46.54
N PHE A 10 3.34 -2.87 47.11
CA PHE A 10 4.56 -2.62 46.35
C PHE A 10 4.80 -3.66 45.25
N ARG A 11 4.58 -4.95 45.53
CA ARG A 11 4.71 -6.02 44.51
C ARG A 11 3.73 -5.83 43.36
N ILE A 12 2.45 -5.59 43.66
CA ILE A 12 1.42 -5.39 42.63
C ILE A 12 1.71 -4.11 41.84
N GLY A 13 2.09 -3.02 42.51
CA GLY A 13 2.46 -1.77 41.85
C GLY A 13 3.65 -1.94 40.89
N PHE A 14 4.67 -2.68 41.30
CA PHE A 14 5.81 -3.00 40.44
C PHE A 14 5.40 -3.85 39.23
N LEU A 15 4.54 -4.86 39.43
CA LEU A 15 4.03 -5.72 38.36
C LEU A 15 3.23 -4.92 37.32
N VAL A 16 2.35 -4.01 37.77
CA VAL A 16 1.59 -3.11 36.89
C VAL A 16 2.52 -2.17 36.13
N LEU A 17 3.53 -1.61 36.80
CA LEU A 17 4.50 -0.72 36.16
C LEU A 17 5.33 -1.45 35.10
N LEU A 18 5.72 -2.70 35.36
CA LEU A 18 6.41 -3.56 34.40
C LEU A 18 5.51 -3.84 33.19
N TRP A 19 4.24 -4.20 33.42
CA TRP A 19 3.28 -4.39 32.33
C TRP A 19 3.02 -3.12 31.52
N LEU A 20 2.94 -1.95 32.16
CA LEU A 20 2.81 -0.66 31.46
C LEU A 20 4.05 -0.36 30.60
N LEU A 21 5.24 -0.68 31.09
CA LEU A 21 6.47 -0.54 30.33
C LEU A 21 6.49 -1.48 29.11
N VAL A 22 6.08 -2.73 29.28
CA VAL A 22 5.95 -3.70 28.18
C VAL A 22 4.93 -3.22 27.14
N LEU A 23 3.75 -2.77 27.58
CA LEU A 23 2.72 -2.23 26.68
C LEU A 23 3.20 -0.96 25.97
N ALA A 24 3.91 -0.07 26.66
CA ALA A 24 4.49 1.13 26.07
C ALA A 24 5.53 0.77 25.00
N ALA A 25 6.43 -0.17 25.29
CA ALA A 25 7.46 -0.65 24.35
C ALA A 25 6.84 -1.27 23.09
N VAL A 26 5.82 -2.11 23.24
CA VAL A 26 5.08 -2.69 22.11
C VAL A 26 4.36 -1.60 21.31
N ASN A 27 3.74 -0.64 21.99
CA ASN A 27 3.03 0.48 21.34
C ASN A 27 3.98 1.45 20.63
N THR A 28 5.19 1.70 21.15
CA THR A 28 6.21 2.50 20.46
C THR A 28 6.77 1.77 19.26
N LEU A 29 7.07 0.47 19.36
CA LEU A 29 7.54 -0.32 18.22
C LEU A 29 6.48 -0.38 17.12
N ARG A 30 5.20 -0.48 17.48
CA ARG A 30 4.08 -0.38 16.54
C ARG A 30 3.92 1.03 15.96
N ARG A 31 4.23 2.11 16.69
CA ARG A 31 4.13 3.46 16.13
C ARG A 31 5.30 3.81 15.21
N ASP A 32 6.48 3.28 15.49
CA ASP A 32 7.70 3.55 14.71
C ASP A 32 7.72 2.80 13.38
N ILE A 33 7.08 1.62 13.32
CA ILE A 33 6.98 0.81 12.10
C ILE A 33 5.80 1.25 11.20
N PHE A 34 4.71 1.77 11.76
CA PHE A 34 3.51 2.16 11.00
C PHE A 34 3.45 3.67 10.66
N GLY A 35 4.59 4.36 10.67
CA GLY A 35 4.70 5.82 10.60
C GLY A 35 4.71 6.44 9.20
N THR A 36 3.82 6.07 8.26
CA THR A 36 3.52 6.91 7.08
C THR A 36 2.03 6.87 6.71
N VAL A 37 1.18 7.33 7.63
CA VAL A 37 -0.18 7.72 7.27
C VAL A 37 -0.12 8.98 6.42
N VAL A 38 -0.37 8.85 5.11
CA VAL A 38 -0.71 9.97 4.23
C VAL A 38 -2.05 10.53 4.70
N THR A 39 -2.01 11.54 5.58
CA THR A 39 -3.22 12.29 5.92
C THR A 39 -3.65 13.10 4.69
N PRO A 40 -4.90 12.99 4.19
CA PRO A 40 -5.40 13.87 3.15
C PRO A 40 -5.39 15.30 3.67
N ARG A 41 -4.54 16.12 3.03
CA ARG A 41 -4.43 17.55 3.27
C ARG A 41 -5.71 18.24 2.81
N GLY A 42 -6.44 18.85 3.74
CA GLY A 42 -7.36 19.95 3.43
C GLY A 42 -8.74 19.89 4.06
N LYS A 43 -8.83 20.23 5.35
CA LYS A 43 -10.06 20.75 5.95
C LYS A 43 -9.96 22.28 5.94
N GLY A 44 -10.59 22.92 4.95
CA GLY A 44 -10.62 24.37 4.87
C GLY A 44 -10.79 24.92 3.45
N ARG A 45 -11.93 24.66 2.79
CA ARG A 45 -12.33 25.45 1.61
C ARG A 45 -13.83 25.41 1.28
N ASP A 46 -14.68 25.51 2.29
CA ASP A 46 -16.16 25.45 2.15
C ASP A 46 -16.85 26.75 1.69
N LYS A 47 -16.16 27.70 1.03
CA LYS A 47 -16.79 28.98 0.62
C LYS A 47 -16.58 29.42 -0.83
N ALA A 48 -16.06 28.56 -1.72
CA ALA A 48 -15.78 28.95 -3.11
C ALA A 48 -16.52 28.13 -4.19
N THR A 49 -17.54 27.34 -3.82
CA THR A 49 -18.17 26.35 -4.73
C THR A 49 -19.47 26.81 -5.41
N SER A 50 -20.02 28.00 -5.11
CA SER A 50 -21.28 28.44 -5.75
C SER A 50 -21.10 29.16 -7.10
N ARG A 51 -19.88 29.60 -7.48
CA ARG A 51 -19.62 30.32 -8.74
C ARG A 51 -19.07 29.46 -9.89
N HIS A 52 -18.69 28.21 -9.63
CA HIS A 52 -18.07 27.31 -10.61
C HIS A 52 -19.00 26.24 -11.18
N LYS A 53 -20.33 26.41 -11.02
CA LYS A 53 -21.34 25.47 -11.55
C LYS A 53 -21.81 25.85 -12.97
N ALA A 54 -21.74 27.12 -13.37
CA ALA A 54 -22.18 27.58 -14.69
C ALA A 54 -21.13 27.40 -15.81
N SER A 55 -19.84 27.25 -15.48
CA SER A 55 -18.77 26.99 -16.46
C SER A 55 -18.50 25.49 -16.67
N ARG A 56 -19.18 24.61 -15.91
CA ARG A 56 -18.98 23.15 -15.90
C ARG A 56 -19.85 22.42 -16.94
N GLU A 57 -20.83 23.10 -17.54
CA GLU A 57 -21.67 22.57 -18.62
C GLU A 57 -20.91 22.58 -19.97
N LYS A 58 -20.26 23.70 -20.32
CA LYS A 58 -19.60 23.87 -21.64
C LYS A 58 -18.22 23.23 -21.80
N ARG A 59 -17.62 22.70 -20.72
CA ARG A 59 -16.32 21.99 -20.78
C ARG A 59 -16.46 20.46 -20.94
N LYS A 60 -17.68 19.92 -20.87
CA LYS A 60 -17.95 18.48 -21.05
C LYS A 60 -17.93 18.02 -22.50
N ASP A 61 -18.10 18.91 -23.47
CA ASP A 61 -18.09 18.52 -24.90
C ASP A 61 -16.69 18.34 -25.49
N ASN A 62 -15.66 18.98 -24.89
CA ASN A 62 -14.30 18.92 -25.44
C ASN A 62 -13.36 17.92 -24.73
N LYS A 63 -13.83 17.23 -23.67
CA LYS A 63 -13.10 16.12 -23.02
C LYS A 63 -13.76 14.77 -23.32
N LYS A 64 -14.31 14.62 -24.52
CA LYS A 64 -14.83 13.35 -25.05
C LYS A 64 -14.04 12.85 -26.27
N ARG A 65 -12.91 13.50 -26.60
CA ARG A 65 -12.12 13.24 -27.81
C ARG A 65 -10.67 12.78 -27.57
N THR A 66 -10.24 12.63 -26.32
CA THR A 66 -8.97 11.94 -26.01
C THR A 66 -9.29 10.63 -25.30
N SER A 67 -9.50 9.60 -26.13
CA SER A 67 -9.29 8.16 -25.86
C SER A 67 -9.35 7.73 -24.39
N THR A 68 -10.56 7.62 -23.82
CA THR A 68 -10.76 6.72 -22.68
C THR A 68 -11.05 5.35 -23.26
N ASN A 69 -10.02 4.52 -23.36
CA ASN A 69 -10.24 3.08 -23.45
C ASN A 69 -10.86 2.68 -22.09
N PRO A 70 -12.13 2.26 -22.02
CA PRO A 70 -12.79 1.94 -20.74
C PRO A 70 -12.16 0.76 -19.99
N LEU A 71 -11.18 0.09 -20.61
CA LEU A 71 -10.46 -1.07 -20.10
C LEU A 71 -9.02 -0.74 -19.64
N ALA A 72 -8.63 0.53 -19.51
CA ALA A 72 -7.33 0.86 -18.94
C ALA A 72 -7.34 0.62 -17.41
N PRO A 73 -6.40 -0.17 -16.86
CA PRO A 73 -6.32 -0.43 -15.42
C PRO A 73 -6.08 0.89 -14.69
N LYS A 74 -6.88 1.15 -13.65
CA LYS A 74 -6.83 2.39 -12.86
C LYS A 74 -6.12 2.22 -11.54
N ASP A 75 -6.20 1.03 -10.97
CA ASP A 75 -5.78 0.76 -9.61
C ASP A 75 -5.04 -0.59 -9.53
N LEU A 76 -4.04 -0.67 -8.66
CA LEU A 76 -3.39 -1.91 -8.24
C LEU A 76 -3.95 -2.29 -6.88
N LEU A 77 -4.63 -3.43 -6.79
CA LEU A 77 -5.23 -3.95 -5.57
C LEU A 77 -4.37 -5.08 -5.01
N VAL A 78 -4.11 -5.04 -3.70
CA VAL A 78 -3.55 -6.17 -2.98
C VAL A 78 -4.69 -7.13 -2.61
N THR A 79 -4.71 -8.32 -3.19
CA THR A 79 -5.76 -9.32 -2.99
C THR A 79 -5.41 -10.37 -1.92
N GLY A 80 -4.14 -10.52 -1.58
CA GLY A 80 -3.64 -11.56 -0.65
C GLY A 80 -2.38 -11.11 0.11
N GLY A 81 -2.19 -11.64 1.32
CA GLY A 81 -1.08 -11.32 2.21
C GLY A 81 -1.41 -10.32 3.33
N PRO A 82 -0.41 -9.80 4.06
CA PRO A 82 -0.62 -8.90 5.20
C PRO A 82 -1.30 -7.57 4.84
N LEU A 83 -1.19 -7.15 3.58
CA LEU A 83 -1.64 -5.85 3.09
C LEU A 83 -2.93 -5.91 2.25
N VAL A 84 -3.70 -7.00 2.34
CA VAL A 84 -4.97 -7.18 1.60
C VAL A 84 -5.88 -5.96 1.73
N GLY A 85 -6.46 -5.54 0.61
CA GLY A 85 -7.36 -4.40 0.52
C GLY A 85 -6.66 -3.06 0.30
N THR A 86 -5.32 -3.03 0.28
CA THR A 86 -4.57 -1.83 -0.11
C THR A 86 -4.78 -1.57 -1.60
N ILE A 87 -5.17 -0.34 -1.93
CA ILE A 87 -5.38 0.12 -3.32
C ILE A 87 -4.36 1.21 -3.60
N LEU A 88 -3.61 1.05 -4.69
CA LEU A 88 -2.65 2.04 -5.16
C LEU A 88 -3.09 2.54 -6.54
N PRO A 89 -3.31 3.86 -6.72
CA PRO A 89 -3.70 4.40 -8.02
C PRO A 89 -2.56 4.26 -9.03
N LEU A 90 -2.88 3.72 -10.19
CA LEU A 90 -1.98 3.61 -11.32
C LEU A 90 -1.89 4.98 -12.01
N GLY A 91 -0.67 5.53 -12.07
CA GLY A 91 -0.38 6.82 -12.69
C GLY A 91 0.56 6.70 -13.88
N GLU A 92 1.31 7.76 -14.15
CA GLU A 92 2.34 7.78 -15.21
C GLU A 92 3.73 7.39 -14.68
N ALA A 93 3.85 7.18 -13.37
CA ALA A 93 5.11 6.84 -12.71
C ALA A 93 5.27 5.32 -12.53
N PRO A 94 6.49 4.79 -12.59
CA PRO A 94 6.75 3.40 -12.26
C PRO A 94 6.49 3.13 -10.77
N ILE A 95 6.00 1.92 -10.49
CA ILE A 95 5.70 1.45 -9.15
C ILE A 95 6.69 0.33 -8.84
N VAL A 96 7.60 0.57 -7.89
CA VAL A 96 8.52 -0.47 -7.42
C VAL A 96 7.88 -1.18 -6.24
N ILE A 97 7.90 -2.51 -6.28
CA ILE A 97 7.33 -3.39 -5.27
C ILE A 97 8.47 -4.15 -4.59
N GLY A 98 8.48 -4.17 -3.26
CA GLY A 98 9.48 -4.91 -2.51
C GLY A 98 9.45 -4.61 -1.02
N ARG A 99 10.34 -5.25 -0.27
CA ARG A 99 10.41 -5.12 1.19
C ARG A 99 11.07 -3.83 1.67
N SER A 100 11.84 -3.16 0.81
CA SER A 100 12.53 -1.92 1.18
C SER A 100 11.53 -0.79 1.39
N PRO A 101 11.71 0.06 2.42
CA PRO A 101 10.89 1.26 2.61
C PRO A 101 11.05 2.30 1.48
N ALA A 102 12.06 2.13 0.61
CA ALA A 102 12.23 2.97 -0.58
C ALA A 102 11.33 2.56 -1.77
N CYS A 103 10.59 1.44 -1.66
CA CYS A 103 9.65 1.00 -2.69
C CYS A 103 8.34 1.79 -2.62
N THR A 104 7.67 1.93 -3.77
CA THR A 104 6.35 2.55 -3.84
C THR A 104 5.29 1.71 -3.13
N LEU A 105 5.35 0.39 -3.33
CA LEU A 105 4.58 -0.59 -2.55
C LEU A 105 5.54 -1.38 -1.68
N VAL A 106 5.52 -1.07 -0.38
CA VAL A 106 6.35 -1.74 0.62
C VAL A 106 5.62 -3.02 1.05
N LEU A 107 6.26 -4.17 0.86
CA LEU A 107 5.74 -5.48 1.26
C LEU A 107 6.31 -5.90 2.61
N GLU A 108 5.43 -6.26 3.55
CA GLU A 108 5.79 -6.91 4.82
C GLU A 108 5.92 -8.44 4.65
N ASP A 109 6.75 -8.85 3.70
CA ASP A 109 6.89 -10.25 3.31
C ASP A 109 8.36 -10.69 3.33
N GLU A 110 8.68 -11.72 4.11
CA GLU A 110 10.04 -12.26 4.24
C GLU A 110 10.54 -12.91 2.94
N TYR A 111 9.62 -13.40 2.11
CA TYR A 111 9.91 -13.96 0.80
C TYR A 111 10.01 -12.89 -0.30
N ALA A 112 9.68 -11.63 -0.01
CA ALA A 112 9.94 -10.52 -0.90
C ALA A 112 11.39 -10.02 -0.79
N SER A 113 11.95 -9.56 -1.92
CA SER A 113 13.29 -8.98 -1.96
C SER A 113 13.18 -7.47 -1.71
N SER A 114 14.28 -6.83 -1.29
CA SER A 114 14.28 -5.38 -0.98
C SER A 114 13.70 -4.54 -2.13
N ARG A 115 14.10 -4.82 -3.37
CA ARG A 115 13.39 -4.44 -4.59
C ARG A 115 13.09 -5.74 -5.32
N HIS A 116 11.83 -6.09 -5.48
CA HIS A 116 11.44 -7.42 -5.97
C HIS A 116 10.97 -7.35 -7.42
N ALA A 117 10.00 -6.49 -7.71
CA ALA A 117 9.47 -6.29 -9.05
C ALA A 117 9.22 -4.80 -9.29
N ALA A 118 9.18 -4.40 -10.56
CA ALA A 118 8.74 -3.08 -10.96
C ALA A 118 7.60 -3.19 -11.96
N LEU A 119 6.60 -2.34 -11.75
CA LEU A 119 5.52 -2.07 -12.69
C LEU A 119 5.84 -0.77 -13.41
N THR A 120 5.97 -0.82 -14.72
CA THR A 120 6.26 0.35 -15.57
C THR A 120 5.08 0.62 -16.50
N PRO A 121 4.56 1.86 -16.53
CA PRO A 121 3.61 2.24 -17.56
C PRO A 121 4.33 2.40 -18.90
N GLN A 122 3.82 1.75 -19.94
CA GLN A 122 4.25 1.90 -21.33
C GLN A 122 3.08 2.34 -22.21
N SER A 123 3.35 2.59 -23.50
CA SER A 123 2.35 3.11 -24.45
C SER A 123 1.18 2.16 -24.69
N ASP A 124 1.40 0.86 -24.50
CA ASP A 124 0.43 -0.21 -24.75
C ASP A 124 -0.19 -0.79 -23.47
N GLY A 125 0.30 -0.43 -22.29
CA GLY A 125 -0.25 -0.87 -21.01
C GLY A 125 0.77 -0.88 -19.89
N TRP A 126 0.48 -1.66 -18.84
CA TRP A 126 1.39 -1.86 -17.73
C TRP A 126 2.25 -3.09 -17.95
N TRP A 127 3.54 -2.95 -17.73
CA TRP A 127 4.50 -4.02 -17.82
C TRP A 127 5.08 -4.32 -16.45
N ILE A 128 5.30 -5.60 -16.18
CA ILE A 128 6.00 -6.04 -14.98
C ILE A 128 7.34 -6.64 -15.35
N GLU A 129 8.34 -6.27 -14.58
CA GLU A 129 9.69 -6.84 -14.62
C GLU A 129 10.09 -7.33 -13.23
N ASP A 130 10.77 -8.48 -13.18
CA ASP A 130 11.41 -8.96 -11.97
C ASP A 130 12.79 -8.31 -11.82
N LEU A 131 13.05 -7.71 -10.65
CA LEU A 131 14.31 -7.00 -10.38
C LEU A 131 15.38 -7.93 -9.79
N SER A 132 15.54 -9.11 -10.40
CA SER A 132 16.44 -10.18 -9.91
C SER A 132 16.11 -10.61 -8.48
N SER A 133 14.83 -10.87 -8.23
CA SER A 133 14.36 -11.29 -6.92
C SER A 133 14.81 -12.72 -6.59
N ARG A 134 14.98 -13.01 -5.29
CA ARG A 134 15.46 -14.34 -4.84
C ARG A 134 14.47 -15.47 -5.13
N ASN A 135 13.18 -15.24 -4.89
CA ASN A 135 12.14 -16.24 -5.01
C ASN A 135 11.40 -16.17 -6.36
N GLY A 136 11.61 -15.12 -7.13
CA GLY A 136 10.90 -14.85 -8.39
C GLY A 136 9.53 -14.21 -8.17
N THR A 137 9.09 -13.52 -9.21
CA THR A 137 7.71 -13.04 -9.39
C THR A 137 6.91 -14.06 -10.19
N PHE A 138 5.65 -14.30 -9.81
CA PHE A 138 4.75 -15.21 -10.52
C PHE A 138 3.53 -14.44 -11.04
N ILE A 139 3.00 -14.83 -12.20
CA ILE A 139 1.76 -14.30 -12.79
C ILE A 139 0.91 -15.50 -13.15
N ASP A 140 -0.30 -15.62 -12.61
CA ASP A 140 -1.20 -16.76 -12.82
C ASP A 140 -0.48 -18.13 -12.62
N ASP A 141 0.32 -18.21 -11.56
CA ASP A 141 1.18 -19.35 -11.19
C ASP A 141 2.36 -19.68 -12.14
N GLU A 142 2.55 -18.91 -13.21
CA GLU A 142 3.74 -18.99 -14.05
C GLU A 142 4.85 -18.07 -13.56
N ARG A 143 6.09 -18.55 -13.46
CA ARG A 143 7.23 -17.72 -13.05
C ARG A 143 7.62 -16.75 -14.16
N LEU A 144 7.71 -15.47 -13.82
CA LEU A 144 8.15 -14.42 -14.73
C LEU A 144 9.66 -14.54 -14.98
N ASN A 145 10.04 -14.78 -16.24
CA ASN A 145 11.45 -14.89 -16.65
C ASN A 145 11.92 -13.69 -17.51
N ALA A 146 11.00 -12.95 -18.10
CA ALA A 146 11.25 -11.77 -18.91
C ALA A 146 10.13 -10.74 -18.67
N PRO A 147 10.36 -9.44 -18.93
CA PRO A 147 9.31 -8.43 -18.81
C PRO A 147 8.06 -8.83 -19.60
N ARG A 148 6.89 -8.75 -18.96
CA ARG A 148 5.60 -9.15 -19.54
C ARG A 148 4.57 -8.04 -19.35
N GLN A 149 3.74 -7.85 -20.36
CA GLN A 149 2.57 -6.98 -20.26
C GLN A 149 1.50 -7.63 -19.36
N LEU A 150 1.00 -6.88 -18.41
CA LEU A 150 -0.09 -7.28 -17.53
C LEU A 150 -1.44 -6.81 -18.05
N LYS A 151 -2.45 -7.66 -17.83
CA LYS A 151 -3.85 -7.37 -18.12
C LYS A 151 -4.63 -7.26 -16.82
N ILE A 152 -5.81 -6.63 -16.92
CA ILE A 152 -6.77 -6.62 -15.81
C ILE A 152 -7.19 -8.06 -15.53
N GLY A 153 -7.18 -8.46 -14.25
CA GLY A 153 -7.47 -9.82 -13.82
C GLY A 153 -6.25 -10.74 -13.68
N ASP A 154 -5.09 -10.35 -14.21
CA ASP A 154 -3.85 -11.13 -14.02
C ASP A 154 -3.44 -11.05 -12.54
N VAL A 155 -3.21 -12.21 -11.91
CA VAL A 155 -2.83 -12.28 -10.50
C VAL A 155 -1.32 -12.40 -10.38
N ILE A 156 -0.71 -11.34 -9.86
CA ILE A 156 0.73 -11.27 -9.60
C ILE A 156 0.97 -11.78 -8.17
N ARG A 157 1.82 -12.79 -8.02
CA ARG A 157 2.23 -13.33 -6.72
C ARG A 157 3.70 -13.06 -6.46
N ILE A 158 3.96 -12.42 -5.33
CA ILE A 158 5.30 -12.11 -4.81
C ILE A 158 5.35 -12.67 -3.39
N GLY A 159 6.12 -13.74 -3.18
CA GLY A 159 6.16 -14.41 -1.89
C GLY A 159 4.78 -14.96 -1.49
N GLN A 160 4.22 -14.45 -0.40
CA GLN A 160 2.87 -14.71 0.12
C GLN A 160 1.87 -13.61 -0.23
N THR A 161 2.31 -12.53 -0.86
CA THR A 161 1.44 -11.41 -1.27
C THR A 161 0.92 -11.62 -2.69
N THR A 162 -0.37 -11.39 -2.91
CA THR A 162 -0.97 -11.39 -4.26
C THR A 162 -1.55 -10.02 -4.60
N LEU A 163 -1.39 -9.63 -5.85
CA LEU A 163 -1.73 -8.31 -6.40
C LEU A 163 -2.49 -8.51 -7.71
N GLU A 164 -3.38 -7.58 -8.03
CA GLU A 164 -4.19 -7.61 -9.25
C GLU A 164 -4.38 -6.20 -9.79
N LEU A 165 -4.39 -6.04 -11.12
CA LEU A 165 -4.77 -4.79 -11.77
C LEU A 165 -6.29 -4.71 -11.91
N VAL A 166 -6.87 -3.59 -11.48
CA VAL A 166 -8.32 -3.35 -11.47
C VAL A 166 -8.64 -2.07 -12.26
N GLY A 167 -9.77 -2.04 -12.97
CA GLY A 167 -10.19 -0.96 -13.89
C GLY A 167 -11.54 -0.35 -13.56
#